data_AF-A0A7V0MM57-F1
#
_entry.id   AF-A0A7V0MM57-F1
#
_cell.length_a   1.000
_cell.length_b   1.000
_cell.length_c   1.000
_cell.angle_alpha   90.00
_cell.angle_beta   90.00
_cell.angle_gamma   90.00
#
_symmetry.space_group_name_H-M   'P 1'
#
loop_
_entity.id
_entity.type
_entity.pdbx_description
1 polymer ?
#
loop_
_entity_poly.entity_id
_entity_poly.type
_entity_poly.pdbx_seq_one_letter_code
_entity_poly.pdbx_strand_id
1 'polypeptide(L)'
;MTDVKVFLDESELPRQWYNILADLPTPMKPPLHPATGEPINPEDLAPVFPMNLIEQEVASDRWIDIPELVLEKYALWRPTPLYRAKNFEKFLDAPVKIYYKNEGVSPPGSHKPNTAVAQAYYNKVFGIKRISTETGAGQWGSALSMACQMFGLQCRVFMVRVSYDQKPYRRLMMATWGAECVPSPSNITEVGKKILEEHPDSPGSLGIAISEAIEDAVGDENARYSLGSVLNHVLLHQTIIGLEAQKQLEKIGEYPDVVMGCAGGGSNFAG
;
A
#
# COMPACT_ATOMS: atom_id res chain seq x y z
N MET A 1 7.89 -16.04 -33.01
CA MET A 1 8.15 -16.22 -31.57
C MET A 1 6.79 -16.26 -30.89
N THR A 2 6.52 -17.19 -29.98
CA THR A 2 5.25 -17.14 -29.22
C THR A 2 5.40 -16.13 -28.10
N ASP A 3 4.52 -15.13 -28.06
CA ASP A 3 4.57 -14.08 -27.05
C ASP A 3 4.58 -14.66 -25.63
N VAL A 4 5.40 -14.06 -24.77
CA VAL A 4 5.64 -14.48 -23.37
C VAL A 4 5.06 -13.44 -22.41
N LYS A 5 4.68 -12.26 -22.93
CA LYS A 5 4.14 -11.13 -22.17
C LYS A 5 2.82 -10.72 -22.79
N VAL A 6 1.86 -10.38 -21.96
CA VAL A 6 0.60 -9.75 -22.36
C VAL A 6 0.59 -8.35 -21.77
N PHE A 7 0.49 -7.36 -22.66
CA PHE A 7 0.44 -5.95 -22.30
C PHE A 7 -0.96 -5.40 -22.47
N LEU A 8 -1.24 -4.36 -21.68
CA LEU A 8 -2.32 -3.43 -21.93
C LEU A 8 -1.69 -2.08 -22.27
N ASP A 9 -2.26 -1.37 -23.22
CA ASP A 9 -1.90 0.01 -23.52
C ASP A 9 -2.41 0.92 -22.38
N GLU A 10 -1.82 2.10 -22.18
CA GLU A 10 -2.26 3.02 -21.12
C GLU A 10 -3.73 3.45 -21.28
N SER A 11 -4.25 3.46 -22.51
CA SER A 11 -5.67 3.72 -22.80
C SER A 11 -6.62 2.63 -22.28
N GLU A 12 -6.10 1.43 -21.99
CA GLU A 12 -6.87 0.30 -21.46
C GLU A 12 -6.83 0.22 -19.93
N LEU A 13 -6.11 1.13 -19.26
CA LEU A 13 -6.02 1.19 -17.80
C LEU A 13 -7.43 1.25 -17.18
N PRO A 14 -7.77 0.36 -16.23
CA PRO A 14 -9.04 0.45 -15.51
C PRO A 14 -9.19 1.82 -14.85
N ARG A 15 -10.41 2.39 -14.92
CA ARG A 15 -10.72 3.73 -14.41
C ARG A 15 -11.49 3.72 -13.09
N GLN A 16 -11.80 2.54 -12.58
CA GLN A 16 -12.50 2.33 -11.33
C GLN A 16 -11.78 1.24 -10.53
N TRP A 17 -11.73 1.38 -9.22
CA TRP A 17 -11.40 0.31 -8.30
C TRP A 17 -12.64 -0.54 -8.01
N TYR A 18 -12.43 -1.82 -7.73
CA TYR A 18 -13.46 -2.76 -7.31
C TYR A 18 -13.52 -2.88 -5.78
N ASN A 19 -14.70 -2.71 -5.21
CA ASN A 19 -14.92 -2.85 -3.78
C ASN A 19 -15.58 -4.20 -3.47
N ILE A 20 -14.78 -5.14 -2.96
CA ILE A 20 -15.27 -6.47 -2.59
C ILE A 20 -16.32 -6.44 -1.47
N LEU A 21 -16.35 -5.40 -0.62
CA LEU A 21 -17.32 -5.30 0.47
C LEU A 21 -18.77 -5.31 -0.01
N ALA A 22 -19.02 -4.82 -1.22
CA ALA A 22 -20.34 -4.80 -1.84
C ALA A 22 -20.87 -6.22 -2.17
N ASP A 23 -19.98 -7.19 -2.29
CA ASP A 23 -20.28 -8.55 -2.76
C ASP A 23 -19.88 -9.65 -1.73
N LEU A 24 -19.44 -9.26 -0.53
CA LEU A 24 -19.19 -10.22 0.54
C LEU A 24 -20.49 -10.92 0.97
N PRO A 25 -20.51 -12.26 1.12
CA PRO A 25 -21.72 -13.00 1.49
C PRO A 25 -22.18 -12.69 2.93
N THR A 26 -21.28 -12.19 3.76
CA THR A 26 -21.59 -11.71 5.11
C THR A 26 -20.86 -10.39 5.31
N PRO A 27 -21.56 -9.31 5.72
CA PRO A 27 -20.92 -8.04 6.01
C PRO A 27 -19.80 -8.18 7.04
N MET A 28 -18.72 -7.41 6.86
CA MET A 28 -17.66 -7.34 7.85
C MET A 28 -18.18 -6.73 9.15
N LYS A 29 -17.70 -7.25 10.27
CA LYS A 29 -17.95 -6.62 11.58
C LYS A 29 -17.16 -5.32 11.65
N PRO A 30 -17.74 -4.25 12.23
CA PRO A 30 -17.00 -3.01 12.41
C PRO A 30 -15.83 -3.23 13.39
N PRO A 31 -14.72 -2.50 13.20
CA PRO A 31 -13.67 -2.44 14.20
C PRO A 31 -14.22 -1.85 15.51
N LEU A 32 -13.68 -2.32 16.64
CA LEU A 32 -14.11 -1.90 17.98
C LEU A 32 -13.12 -0.90 18.57
N HIS A 33 -13.65 0.11 19.26
CA HIS A 33 -12.87 1.08 19.99
C HIS A 33 -12.18 0.40 21.18
N PRO A 34 -10.84 0.49 21.32
CA PRO A 34 -10.10 -0.32 22.28
C PRO A 34 -10.43 -0.02 23.74
N ALA A 35 -10.89 1.20 24.06
CA ALA A 35 -11.23 1.57 25.43
C ALA A 35 -12.68 1.24 25.83
N THR A 36 -13.62 1.24 24.87
CA THR A 36 -15.06 1.06 25.16
C THR A 36 -15.58 -0.30 24.74
N GLY A 37 -14.94 -0.97 23.79
CA GLY A 37 -15.39 -2.23 23.20
C GLY A 37 -16.55 -2.08 22.21
N GLU A 38 -17.02 -0.86 21.98
CA GLU A 38 -18.10 -0.55 21.04
C GLU A 38 -17.56 -0.30 19.62
N PRO A 39 -18.37 -0.45 18.56
CA PRO A 39 -17.98 -0.09 17.19
C PRO A 39 -17.42 1.34 17.10
N ILE A 40 -16.31 1.52 16.38
CA ILE A 40 -15.76 2.87 16.14
C ILE A 40 -16.65 3.66 15.17
N ASN A 41 -16.67 4.97 15.36
CA ASN A 41 -17.29 5.92 14.43
C ASN A 41 -16.21 6.64 13.60
N PRO A 42 -16.56 7.27 12.46
CA PRO A 42 -15.60 8.02 11.64
C PRO A 42 -14.78 9.06 12.42
N GLU A 43 -15.36 9.69 13.44
CA GLU A 43 -14.72 10.68 14.30
C GLU A 43 -13.55 10.09 15.10
N ASP A 44 -13.61 8.81 15.47
CA ASP A 44 -12.54 8.12 16.19
C ASP A 44 -11.30 7.90 15.29
N LEU A 45 -11.50 7.88 13.97
CA LEU A 45 -10.44 7.71 12.97
C LEU A 45 -9.88 9.03 12.43
N ALA A 46 -10.65 10.12 12.53
CA ALA A 46 -10.31 11.44 11.96
C ALA A 46 -8.97 12.04 12.43
N PRO A 47 -8.45 11.75 13.65
CA PRO A 47 -7.10 12.14 14.04
C PRO A 47 -6.00 11.41 13.25
N VAL A 48 -6.29 10.18 12.79
CA VAL A 48 -5.32 9.29 12.16
C VAL A 48 -5.38 9.39 10.64
N PHE A 49 -6.58 9.43 10.07
CA PHE A 49 -6.82 9.45 8.62
C PHE A 49 -7.67 10.67 8.21
N PRO A 50 -7.51 11.20 6.98
CA PRO A 50 -8.41 12.22 6.46
C PRO A 50 -9.80 11.61 6.15
N MET A 51 -10.86 12.43 6.24
CA MET A 51 -12.26 11.95 6.13
C MET A 51 -12.56 11.26 4.81
N ASN A 52 -11.98 11.74 3.71
CA ASN A 52 -12.15 11.15 2.38
C ASN A 52 -11.55 9.73 2.24
N LEU A 53 -10.56 9.34 3.06
CA LEU A 53 -10.08 7.95 3.15
C LEU A 53 -10.95 7.13 4.09
N ILE A 54 -11.47 7.73 5.16
CA ILE A 54 -12.39 7.07 6.10
C ILE A 54 -13.68 6.68 5.39
N GLU A 55 -14.21 7.56 4.53
CA GLU A 55 -15.38 7.29 3.68
C GLU A 55 -15.18 6.03 2.81
N GLN A 56 -13.98 5.84 2.26
CA GLN A 56 -13.67 4.64 1.47
C GLN A 56 -13.56 3.37 2.31
N GLU A 57 -13.13 3.50 3.57
CA GLU A 57 -13.01 2.36 4.48
C GLU A 57 -14.35 1.69 4.77
N VAL A 58 -15.43 2.47 4.70
CA VAL A 58 -16.81 2.05 4.97
C VAL A 58 -17.71 2.09 3.74
N ALA A 59 -17.14 2.32 2.55
CA ALA A 59 -17.92 2.45 1.31
C ALA A 59 -18.65 1.15 0.97
N SER A 60 -19.89 1.30 0.50
CA SER A 60 -20.74 0.20 0.03
C SER A 60 -20.84 0.10 -1.50
N ASP A 61 -20.43 1.14 -2.22
CA ASP A 61 -20.45 1.14 -3.68
C ASP A 61 -19.49 0.09 -4.23
N ARG A 62 -19.97 -0.72 -5.19
CA ARG A 62 -19.17 -1.78 -5.84
C ARG A 62 -18.00 -1.23 -6.64
N TRP A 63 -18.17 -0.06 -7.25
CA TRP A 63 -17.19 0.57 -8.11
C TRP A 63 -16.92 1.98 -7.63
N ILE A 64 -15.64 2.30 -7.44
CA ILE A 64 -15.19 3.62 -6.99
C ILE A 64 -14.27 4.18 -8.06
N ASP A 65 -14.60 5.36 -8.58
CA ASP A 65 -13.82 6.01 -9.63
C ASP A 65 -12.40 6.34 -9.16
N ILE A 66 -11.42 6.05 -10.01
CA ILE A 66 -10.03 6.44 -9.77
C ILE A 66 -9.88 7.90 -10.20
N PRO A 67 -9.45 8.82 -9.31
CA PRO A 67 -9.24 10.20 -9.69
C PRO A 67 -8.24 10.35 -10.83
N GLU A 68 -8.48 11.28 -11.76
CA GLU A 68 -7.59 11.48 -12.92
C GLU A 68 -6.13 11.71 -12.53
N LEU A 69 -5.89 12.52 -11.49
CA LEU A 69 -4.53 12.76 -10.99
C LEU A 69 -3.86 11.50 -10.45
N VAL A 70 -4.62 10.52 -9.97
CA VAL A 70 -4.09 9.20 -9.57
C VAL A 70 -3.76 8.37 -10.81
N LEU A 71 -4.65 8.34 -11.81
CA LEU A 71 -4.41 7.67 -13.10
C LEU A 71 -3.16 8.21 -13.81
N GLU A 72 -2.97 9.54 -13.82
CA GLU A 72 -1.78 10.19 -14.37
C GLU A 72 -0.48 9.70 -13.70
N LYS A 73 -0.50 9.47 -12.37
CA LYS A 73 0.69 8.95 -11.68
C LYS A 73 0.84 7.45 -11.90
N TYR A 74 -0.25 6.68 -11.97
CA TYR A 74 -0.20 5.26 -12.31
C TYR A 74 0.42 5.01 -13.68
N ALA A 75 0.17 5.87 -14.67
CA ALA A 75 0.73 5.76 -16.02
C ALA A 75 2.28 5.72 -16.05
N LEU A 76 2.96 6.09 -14.95
CA LEU A 76 4.42 5.94 -14.84
C LEU A 76 4.88 4.48 -14.83
N TRP A 77 4.05 3.52 -14.42
CA TRP A 77 4.42 2.09 -14.39
C TRP A 77 3.28 1.11 -14.69
N ARG A 78 2.03 1.58 -14.75
CA ARG A 78 0.85 0.78 -15.07
C ARG A 78 0.41 1.05 -16.52
N PRO A 79 -0.23 0.08 -17.19
CA PRO A 79 -0.55 -1.27 -16.71
C PRO A 79 0.68 -2.17 -16.53
N THR A 80 0.68 -3.03 -15.50
CA THR A 80 1.82 -3.93 -15.29
C THR A 80 1.73 -5.17 -16.19
N PRO A 81 2.84 -5.69 -16.72
CA PRO A 81 2.82 -6.85 -17.61
C PRO A 81 2.39 -8.14 -16.92
N LEU A 82 1.56 -8.93 -17.62
CA LEU A 82 1.29 -10.34 -17.30
C LEU A 82 2.25 -11.22 -18.10
N TYR A 83 2.95 -12.13 -17.44
CA TYR A 83 3.92 -13.01 -18.08
C TYR A 83 3.44 -14.46 -18.06
N ARG A 84 3.76 -15.20 -19.12
CA ARG A 84 3.68 -16.66 -19.12
C ARG A 84 5.03 -17.27 -18.77
N ALA A 85 5.11 -18.07 -17.72
CA ALA A 85 6.34 -18.64 -17.20
C ALA A 85 6.77 -19.92 -17.94
N LYS A 86 6.86 -19.91 -19.28
CA LYS A 86 7.12 -21.11 -20.13
C LYS A 86 8.35 -21.92 -19.71
N ASN A 87 9.43 -21.26 -19.28
CA ASN A 87 10.63 -21.96 -18.81
C ASN A 87 10.40 -22.68 -17.48
N PHE A 88 9.57 -22.10 -16.62
CA PHE A 88 9.18 -22.72 -15.34
C PHE A 88 8.19 -23.86 -15.59
N GLU A 89 7.22 -23.68 -16.50
CA GLU A 89 6.35 -24.76 -16.98
C GLU A 89 7.20 -25.95 -17.47
N LYS A 90 8.18 -25.70 -18.35
CA LYS A 90 9.09 -26.74 -18.87
C LYS A 90 9.93 -27.40 -17.78
N PHE A 91 10.46 -26.60 -16.85
CA PHE A 91 11.30 -27.13 -15.75
C PHE A 91 10.53 -28.10 -14.86
N LEU A 92 9.24 -27.83 -14.63
CA LEU A 92 8.36 -28.66 -13.80
C LEU A 92 7.69 -29.81 -14.56
N ASP A 93 7.86 -29.90 -15.88
CA ASP A 93 7.00 -30.70 -16.77
C ASP A 93 5.51 -30.45 -16.48
N ALA A 94 5.16 -29.17 -16.30
CA ALA A 94 3.86 -28.78 -15.81
C ALA A 94 2.76 -29.07 -16.84
N PRO A 95 1.67 -29.75 -16.46
CA PRO A 95 0.52 -29.97 -17.35
C PRO A 95 -0.38 -28.74 -17.47
N VAL A 96 0.02 -27.61 -16.89
CA VAL A 96 -0.77 -26.37 -16.77
C VAL A 96 0.02 -25.17 -17.29
N LYS A 97 -0.71 -24.11 -17.68
CA LYS A 97 -0.13 -22.81 -18.00
C LYS A 97 0.08 -22.04 -16.71
N ILE A 98 1.24 -21.40 -16.55
CA ILE A 98 1.57 -20.62 -15.36
C ILE A 98 1.77 -19.18 -15.77
N TYR A 99 0.93 -18.29 -15.24
CA TYR A 99 1.03 -16.86 -15.45
C TYR A 99 1.43 -16.15 -14.15
N TYR A 100 2.13 -15.02 -14.26
CA TYR A 100 2.40 -14.14 -13.12
C TYR A 100 2.24 -12.67 -13.51
N LYS A 101 1.52 -11.93 -12.66
CA LYS A 101 1.30 -10.49 -12.79
C LYS A 101 2.49 -9.76 -12.15
N ASN A 102 3.29 -9.06 -12.94
CA ASN A 102 4.55 -8.49 -12.47
C ASN A 102 4.38 -7.09 -11.88
N GLU A 103 3.97 -7.01 -10.61
CA GLU A 103 3.90 -5.75 -9.85
C GLU A 103 5.28 -5.20 -9.44
N GLY A 104 6.37 -5.88 -9.79
CA GLY A 104 7.74 -5.45 -9.49
C GLY A 104 8.27 -4.34 -10.41
N VAL A 105 7.50 -3.92 -11.42
CA VAL A 105 7.92 -2.92 -12.42
C VAL A 105 7.79 -1.47 -11.95
N SER A 106 7.14 -1.22 -10.82
CA SER A 106 7.03 0.13 -10.26
C SER A 106 8.41 0.65 -9.80
N PRO A 107 8.64 1.98 -9.71
CA PRO A 107 9.94 2.51 -9.31
C PRO A 107 10.44 2.01 -7.93
N PRO A 108 9.58 1.79 -6.91
CA PRO A 108 9.97 1.15 -5.65
C PRO A 108 10.05 -0.39 -5.71
N GLY A 109 9.62 -1.00 -6.81
CA GLY A 109 9.74 -2.44 -7.07
C GLY A 109 8.73 -3.30 -6.31
N SER A 110 7.47 -2.87 -6.21
CA SER A 110 6.36 -3.67 -5.63
C SER A 110 4.99 -3.10 -5.99
N HIS A 111 3.91 -3.76 -5.53
CA HIS A 111 2.52 -3.30 -5.67
C HIS A 111 2.15 -2.12 -4.76
N LYS A 112 2.97 -1.80 -3.76
CA LYS A 112 2.64 -0.79 -2.74
C LYS A 112 2.37 0.63 -3.28
N PRO A 113 2.99 1.09 -4.39
CA PRO A 113 2.65 2.38 -4.99
C PRO A 113 1.19 2.55 -5.39
N ASN A 114 0.46 1.46 -5.65
CA ASN A 114 -0.95 1.52 -6.01
C ASN A 114 -1.73 2.26 -4.91
N THR A 115 -1.70 1.76 -3.67
CA THR A 115 -2.36 2.47 -2.55
C THR A 115 -1.61 3.74 -2.12
N ALA A 116 -0.27 3.78 -2.22
CA ALA A 116 0.51 4.94 -1.77
C ALA A 116 0.15 6.22 -2.54
N VAL A 117 0.01 6.12 -3.87
CA VAL A 117 -0.37 7.26 -4.72
C VAL A 117 -1.79 7.72 -4.41
N ALA A 118 -2.74 6.80 -4.25
CA ALA A 118 -4.10 7.15 -3.87
C ALA A 118 -4.14 7.84 -2.50
N GLN A 119 -3.47 7.28 -1.48
CA GLN A 119 -3.43 7.88 -0.14
C GLN A 119 -2.75 9.25 -0.13
N ALA A 120 -1.65 9.44 -0.87
CA ALA A 120 -1.00 10.74 -1.00
C ALA A 120 -1.90 11.76 -1.70
N TYR A 121 -2.63 11.37 -2.75
CA TYR A 121 -3.63 12.20 -3.41
C TYR A 121 -4.73 12.64 -2.43
N TYR A 122 -5.35 11.70 -1.72
CA TYR A 122 -6.47 12.01 -0.81
C TYR A 122 -6.04 12.90 0.36
N ASN A 123 -4.83 12.68 0.91
CA ASN A 123 -4.25 13.58 1.90
C ASN A 123 -4.00 14.99 1.33
N LYS A 124 -3.46 15.09 0.12
CA LYS A 124 -3.18 16.37 -0.54
C LYS A 124 -4.46 17.19 -0.76
N VAL A 125 -5.51 16.58 -1.30
CA VAL A 125 -6.78 17.28 -1.57
C VAL A 125 -7.54 17.61 -0.28
N PHE A 126 -7.39 16.80 0.77
CA PHE A 126 -7.93 17.12 2.09
C PHE A 126 -7.22 18.32 2.74
N GLY A 127 -5.98 18.60 2.34
CA GLY A 127 -5.21 19.77 2.78
C GLY A 127 -4.00 19.44 3.66
N ILE A 128 -3.77 18.17 3.97
CA ILE A 128 -2.62 17.67 4.76
C ILE A 128 -1.31 18.06 4.10
N LYS A 129 -0.27 18.32 4.92
CA LYS A 129 1.06 18.75 4.46
C LYS A 129 2.11 17.66 4.63
N ARG A 130 1.91 16.76 5.60
CA ARG A 130 2.87 15.72 5.95
C ARG A 130 2.16 14.38 6.17
N ILE A 131 2.77 13.29 5.71
CA ILE A 131 2.31 11.95 6.03
C ILE A 131 3.36 11.26 6.90
N SER A 132 2.92 10.67 8.00
CA SER A 132 3.74 9.80 8.85
C SER A 132 3.40 8.34 8.59
N THR A 133 4.39 7.46 8.64
CA THR A 133 4.17 6.04 8.46
C THR A 133 5.27 5.20 9.10
N GLU A 134 5.03 3.91 9.24
CA GLU A 134 6.01 2.91 9.64
C GLU A 134 6.66 2.22 8.42
N THR A 135 7.81 1.56 8.62
CA THR A 135 8.21 0.50 7.71
C THR A 135 9.14 -0.52 8.35
N GLY A 136 8.99 -1.80 8.00
CA GLY A 136 9.96 -2.84 8.36
C GLY A 136 11.13 -2.84 7.38
N ALA A 137 11.04 -3.68 6.35
CA ALA A 137 12.10 -3.83 5.35
C ALA A 137 12.28 -2.62 4.41
N GLY A 138 11.32 -1.69 4.36
CA GLY A 138 11.43 -0.43 3.62
C GLY A 138 10.59 -0.29 2.35
N GLN A 139 9.87 -1.34 1.92
CA GLN A 139 9.06 -1.32 0.69
C GLN A 139 7.89 -0.33 0.79
N TRP A 140 7.22 -0.30 1.95
CA TRP A 140 6.11 0.62 2.18
C TRP A 140 6.60 2.07 2.29
N GLY A 141 7.61 2.31 3.13
CA GLY A 141 8.25 3.62 3.23
C GLY A 141 8.69 4.14 1.86
N SER A 142 9.39 3.33 1.06
CA SER A 142 9.81 3.70 -0.30
C SER A 142 8.62 4.10 -1.20
N ALA A 143 7.53 3.33 -1.18
CA ALA A 143 6.35 3.62 -2.00
C ALA A 143 5.66 4.92 -1.58
N LEU A 144 5.52 5.14 -0.28
CA LEU A 144 4.90 6.35 0.25
C LEU A 144 5.78 7.59 0.07
N SER A 145 7.10 7.47 0.23
CA SER A 145 8.05 8.56 -0.06
C SER A 145 7.93 9.02 -1.51
N MET A 146 7.91 8.08 -2.46
CA MET A 146 7.72 8.37 -3.88
C MET A 146 6.38 9.09 -4.12
N ALA A 147 5.29 8.56 -3.57
CA ALA A 147 3.95 9.14 -3.74
C ALA A 147 3.87 10.56 -3.13
N CYS A 148 4.40 10.77 -1.93
CA CYS A 148 4.44 12.09 -1.29
C CYS A 148 5.20 13.11 -2.15
N GLN A 149 6.35 12.72 -2.72
CA GLN A 149 7.10 13.58 -3.62
C GLN A 149 6.30 13.97 -4.87
N MET A 150 5.51 13.05 -5.44
CA MET A 150 4.66 13.32 -6.61
C MET A 150 3.56 14.36 -6.35
N PHE A 151 3.12 14.50 -5.09
CA PHE A 151 2.05 15.43 -4.69
C PHE A 151 2.55 16.61 -3.84
N GLY A 152 3.87 16.74 -3.65
CA GLY A 152 4.48 17.78 -2.84
C GLY A 152 4.03 17.73 -1.37
N LEU A 153 4.03 16.53 -0.79
CA LEU A 153 3.80 16.27 0.63
C LEU A 153 5.13 15.90 1.29
N GLN A 154 5.30 16.30 2.55
CA GLN A 154 6.39 15.78 3.38
C GLN A 154 6.10 14.35 3.79
N CYS A 155 7.13 13.52 3.90
CA CYS A 155 6.98 12.12 4.34
C CYS A 155 7.98 11.83 5.46
N ARG A 156 7.47 11.40 6.62
CA ARG A 156 8.27 10.87 7.73
C ARG A 156 8.02 9.38 7.85
N VAL A 157 9.09 8.59 7.85
CA VAL A 157 9.04 7.13 7.89
C VAL A 157 9.78 6.63 9.12
N PHE A 158 9.06 6.04 10.06
CA PHE A 158 9.63 5.31 11.19
C PHE A 158 10.01 3.90 10.76
N MET A 159 11.29 3.68 10.49
CA MET A 159 11.82 2.40 10.03
C MET A 159 12.33 1.58 11.21
N VAL A 160 11.91 0.31 11.33
CA VAL A 160 12.37 -0.59 12.40
C VAL A 160 13.90 -0.61 12.46
N ARG A 161 14.49 -0.30 13.63
CA ARG A 161 15.92 -0.02 13.80
C ARG A 161 16.83 -1.09 13.20
N VAL A 162 16.61 -2.37 13.51
CA VAL A 162 17.44 -3.44 12.93
C VAL A 162 17.38 -3.47 11.39
N SER A 163 16.21 -3.15 10.80
CA SER A 163 16.08 -3.06 9.34
C SER A 163 16.70 -1.77 8.79
N TYR A 164 16.60 -0.66 9.51
CA TYR A 164 17.26 0.60 9.15
C TYR A 164 18.77 0.42 9.01
N ASP A 165 19.39 -0.32 9.94
CA ASP A 165 20.83 -0.57 9.95
C ASP A 165 21.25 -1.59 8.88
N GLN A 166 20.50 -2.68 8.74
CA GLN A 166 20.86 -3.78 7.84
C GLN A 166 20.45 -3.55 6.37
N LYS A 167 19.48 -2.65 6.09
CA LYS A 167 18.91 -2.43 4.75
C LYS A 167 19.04 -0.97 4.30
N PRO A 168 20.27 -0.41 4.25
CA PRO A 168 20.49 1.02 4.00
C PRO A 168 20.01 1.48 2.60
N TYR A 169 19.89 0.58 1.62
CA TYR A 169 19.47 0.95 0.27
C TYR A 169 18.00 1.35 0.18
N ARG A 170 17.14 0.79 1.05
CA ARG A 170 15.75 1.23 1.12
C ARG A 170 15.64 2.61 1.77
N ARG A 171 16.45 2.86 2.81
CA ARG A 171 16.60 4.20 3.39
C ARG A 171 17.10 5.21 2.35
N LEU A 172 18.12 4.86 1.56
CA LEU A 172 18.63 5.72 0.48
C LEU A 172 17.54 6.02 -0.54
N MET A 173 16.76 5.02 -0.95
CA MET A 173 15.64 5.21 -1.88
C MET A 173 14.57 6.15 -1.32
N MET A 174 14.20 6.04 -0.04
CA MET A 174 13.30 7.00 0.63
C MET A 174 13.88 8.43 0.63
N ALA A 175 15.16 8.56 0.97
CA ALA A 175 15.85 9.86 1.00
C ALA A 175 15.95 10.51 -0.39
N THR A 176 16.14 9.72 -1.45
CA THR A 176 16.12 10.22 -2.85
C THR A 176 14.78 10.86 -3.22
N TRP A 177 13.67 10.40 -2.63
CA TRP A 177 12.36 11.03 -2.76
C TRP A 177 12.04 12.05 -1.66
N GLY A 178 13.05 12.50 -0.91
CA GLY A 178 12.93 13.58 0.07
C GLY A 178 12.27 13.20 1.38
N ALA A 179 12.08 11.91 1.67
CA ALA A 179 11.51 11.48 2.94
C ALA A 179 12.53 11.46 4.09
N GLU A 180 12.06 11.81 5.28
CA GLU A 180 12.80 11.66 6.53
C GLU A 180 12.64 10.23 7.06
N CYS A 181 13.69 9.42 6.95
CA CYS A 181 13.70 8.05 7.47
C CYS A 181 14.33 8.02 8.88
N VAL A 182 13.51 7.75 9.89
CA VAL A 182 13.88 7.77 11.31
C VAL A 182 13.97 6.32 11.82
N PRO A 183 15.07 5.92 12.50
CA PRO A 183 15.14 4.60 13.13
C PRO A 183 14.21 4.52 14.35
N SER A 184 13.36 3.49 14.38
CA SER A 184 12.39 3.21 15.46
C SER A 184 12.84 2.03 16.32
N PRO A 185 12.93 2.16 17.66
CA PRO A 185 12.39 3.25 18.49
C PRO A 185 13.23 4.52 18.37
N SER A 186 12.63 5.71 18.38
CA SER A 186 13.34 6.99 18.19
C SER A 186 13.32 7.87 19.46
N ASN A 187 14.12 8.93 19.48
CA ASN A 187 14.08 9.94 20.55
C ASN A 187 13.14 11.13 20.25
N ILE A 188 12.38 11.07 19.14
CA ILE A 188 11.52 12.18 18.70
C ILE A 188 10.04 11.99 19.09
N THR A 189 9.70 10.86 19.71
CA THR A 189 8.37 10.54 20.25
C THR A 189 8.50 10.10 21.71
N GLU A 190 7.44 10.24 22.50
CA GLU A 190 7.40 9.78 23.89
C GLU A 190 7.38 8.24 23.96
N VAL A 191 6.66 7.57 23.05
CA VAL A 191 6.70 6.10 22.93
C VAL A 191 8.12 5.60 22.69
N GLY A 192 8.84 6.21 21.74
CA GLY A 192 10.20 5.84 21.40
C GLY A 192 11.17 6.10 22.56
N LYS A 193 11.11 7.27 23.19
CA LYS A 193 11.94 7.64 24.36
C LYS A 193 11.77 6.63 25.50
N LYS A 194 10.53 6.32 25.87
CA LYS A 194 10.23 5.36 26.94
C LYS A 194 10.85 3.99 26.66
N ILE A 195 10.74 3.51 25.42
CA ILE A 195 11.32 2.22 25.04
C ILE A 195 12.85 2.27 25.10
N LEU A 196 13.48 3.37 24.70
CA LEU A 196 14.94 3.52 24.76
C LEU A 196 15.46 3.70 26.19
N GLU A 197 14.67 4.27 27.10
CA GLU A 197 15.00 4.33 28.53
C GLU A 197 15.02 2.93 29.17
N GLU A 198 14.02 2.09 28.86
CA GLU A 198 13.93 0.72 29.37
C GLU A 198 14.89 -0.25 28.63
N HIS A 199 15.06 -0.05 27.32
CA HIS A 199 15.81 -0.91 26.42
C HIS A 199 16.64 -0.07 25.40
N PRO A 200 17.80 0.48 25.82
CA PRO A 200 18.62 1.34 24.96
C PRO A 200 19.06 0.71 23.63
N ASP A 201 19.29 -0.60 23.63
CA ASP A 201 19.72 -1.37 22.46
C ASP A 201 18.55 -2.07 21.74
N SER A 202 17.31 -1.62 21.96
CA SER A 202 16.13 -2.23 21.36
C SER A 202 16.25 -2.29 19.83
N PRO A 203 16.14 -3.48 19.20
CA PRO A 203 16.22 -3.62 17.74
C PRO A 203 14.99 -3.04 17.02
N GLY A 204 14.00 -2.58 17.77
CA GLY A 204 12.71 -2.13 17.27
C GLY A 204 11.80 -3.28 16.86
N SER A 205 10.54 -2.94 16.60
CA SER A 205 9.55 -3.83 16.00
C SER A 205 8.60 -3.03 15.14
N LEU A 206 7.86 -3.70 14.26
CA LEU A 206 6.86 -3.00 13.44
C LEU A 206 5.80 -2.34 14.32
N GLY A 207 5.39 -2.98 15.42
CA GLY A 207 4.43 -2.40 16.37
C GLY A 207 4.93 -1.10 17.01
N ILE A 208 6.20 -1.04 17.39
CA ILE A 208 6.81 0.18 17.94
C ILE A 208 6.82 1.29 16.89
N ALA A 209 7.22 0.97 15.66
CA ALA A 209 7.24 1.95 14.56
C ALA A 209 5.84 2.47 14.21
N ILE A 210 4.81 1.62 14.28
CA ILE A 210 3.40 2.03 14.12
C ILE A 210 3.02 3.01 15.24
N SER A 211 3.32 2.68 16.50
CA SER A 211 2.99 3.54 17.63
C SER A 211 3.64 4.91 17.51
N GLU A 212 4.92 4.98 17.14
CA GLU A 212 5.61 6.25 16.93
C GLU A 212 5.05 7.04 15.74
N ALA A 213 4.75 6.38 14.62
CA ALA A 213 4.17 7.04 13.44
C ALA A 213 2.76 7.60 13.71
N ILE A 214 1.95 6.90 14.51
CA ILE A 214 0.64 7.40 14.94
C ILE A 214 0.79 8.58 15.90
N GLU A 215 1.67 8.48 16.91
CA GLU A 215 1.93 9.58 17.86
C GLU A 215 2.37 10.85 17.13
N ASP A 216 3.31 10.70 16.19
CA ASP A 216 3.83 11.79 15.35
C ASP A 216 2.81 12.40 14.39
N ALA A 217 1.85 11.60 13.90
CA ALA A 217 0.77 12.09 13.05
C ALA A 217 -0.31 12.81 13.87
N VAL A 218 -0.76 12.21 14.97
CA VAL A 218 -1.85 12.76 15.80
C VAL A 218 -1.42 14.02 16.55
N GLY A 219 -0.13 14.17 16.86
CA GLY A 219 0.43 15.36 17.49
C GLY A 219 0.52 16.61 16.60
N ASP A 220 0.19 16.51 15.31
CA ASP A 220 0.30 17.60 14.33
C ASP A 220 -0.95 17.66 13.44
N GLU A 221 -1.73 18.73 13.54
CA GLU A 221 -2.97 18.90 12.77
C GLU A 221 -2.75 18.85 11.24
N ASN A 222 -1.53 19.17 10.78
CA ASN A 222 -1.14 19.16 9.37
C ASN A 222 -0.58 17.81 8.90
N ALA A 223 -0.59 16.79 9.78
CA ALA A 223 -0.10 15.46 9.50
C ALA A 223 -1.18 14.40 9.63
N ARG A 224 -1.05 13.32 8.85
CA ARG A 224 -1.87 12.11 8.99
C ARG A 224 -1.02 10.87 8.87
N TYR A 225 -1.49 9.80 9.48
CA TYR A 225 -0.87 8.49 9.39
C TYR A 225 -1.35 7.79 8.11
N SER A 226 -0.47 6.99 7.51
CA SER A 226 -0.80 6.18 6.34
C SER A 226 -0.33 4.75 6.57
N LEU A 227 -1.19 3.78 6.27
CA LEU A 227 -0.91 2.35 6.44
C LEU A 227 -0.94 1.65 5.08
N GLY A 228 0.04 0.78 4.84
CA GLY A 228 0.26 0.15 3.53
C GLY A 228 -0.43 -1.20 3.31
N SER A 229 -1.26 -1.66 4.25
CA SER A 229 -1.92 -2.98 4.17
C SER A 229 -3.20 -3.03 5.01
N VAL A 230 -3.90 -4.17 4.96
CA VAL A 230 -5.03 -4.63 5.79
C VAL A 230 -6.34 -3.84 5.72
N LEU A 231 -6.29 -2.52 5.58
CA LEU A 231 -7.47 -1.66 5.52
C LEU A 231 -8.26 -1.86 4.22
N ASN A 232 -9.59 -1.70 4.28
CA ASN A 232 -10.47 -1.91 3.14
C ASN A 232 -10.10 -1.00 1.97
N HIS A 233 -9.85 0.29 2.22
CA HIS A 233 -9.45 1.22 1.17
C HIS A 233 -8.07 0.85 0.58
N VAL A 234 -7.18 0.21 1.36
CA VAL A 234 -5.91 -0.28 0.83
C VAL A 234 -6.15 -1.44 -0.15
N LEU A 235 -7.03 -2.38 0.21
CA LEU A 235 -7.39 -3.50 -0.67
C LEU A 235 -8.11 -3.01 -1.93
N LEU A 236 -9.04 -2.06 -1.77
CA LEU A 236 -9.71 -1.35 -2.87
C LEU A 236 -8.70 -0.80 -3.88
N HIS A 237 -7.74 0.00 -3.43
CA HIS A 237 -6.73 0.60 -4.32
C HIS A 237 -5.87 -0.45 -5.05
N GLN A 238 -5.68 -1.62 -4.44
CA GLN A 238 -4.89 -2.71 -5.03
C GLN A 238 -5.64 -3.48 -6.11
N THR A 239 -6.98 -3.39 -6.18
CA THR A 239 -7.78 -4.12 -7.19
C THR A 239 -7.45 -3.78 -8.64
N ILE A 240 -6.71 -2.69 -8.88
CA ILE A 240 -6.13 -2.38 -10.19
C ILE A 240 -5.26 -3.54 -10.73
N ILE A 241 -4.66 -4.35 -9.84
CA ILE A 241 -3.87 -5.53 -10.20
C ILE A 241 -4.76 -6.58 -10.89
N GLY A 242 -5.82 -7.02 -10.22
CA GLY A 242 -6.77 -8.00 -10.71
C GLY A 242 -7.55 -7.51 -11.93
N LEU A 243 -7.99 -6.25 -11.93
CA LEU A 243 -8.72 -5.66 -13.05
C LEU A 243 -7.89 -5.62 -14.34
N GLU A 244 -6.60 -5.29 -14.25
CA GLU A 244 -5.70 -5.40 -15.40
C GLU A 244 -5.44 -6.85 -15.79
N ALA A 245 -5.22 -7.74 -14.81
CA ALA A 245 -4.96 -9.15 -15.08
C ALA A 245 -6.14 -9.83 -15.80
N GLN A 246 -7.38 -9.50 -15.44
CA GLN A 246 -8.59 -9.95 -16.12
C GLN A 246 -8.61 -9.53 -17.60
N LYS A 247 -8.40 -8.23 -17.88
CA LYS A 247 -8.32 -7.74 -19.27
C LYS A 247 -7.18 -8.40 -20.06
N GLN A 248 -6.03 -8.62 -19.43
CA GLN A 248 -4.89 -9.29 -20.07
C GLN A 248 -5.20 -10.74 -20.44
N LEU A 249 -5.82 -11.49 -19.52
CA LEU A 249 -6.22 -12.87 -19.78
C LEU A 249 -7.32 -12.95 -20.86
N GLU A 250 -8.27 -12.02 -20.84
CA GLU A 250 -9.32 -11.90 -21.87
C GLU A 250 -8.72 -11.69 -23.27
N LYS A 251 -7.71 -10.81 -23.42
CA LYS A 251 -7.01 -10.55 -24.71
C LYS A 251 -6.38 -11.80 -25.33
N ILE A 252 -6.07 -12.81 -24.53
CA ILE A 252 -5.50 -14.07 -24.99
C ILE A 252 -6.47 -15.26 -24.90
N GLY A 253 -7.75 -15.00 -24.57
CA GLY A 253 -8.79 -16.02 -24.48
C GLY A 253 -8.55 -17.05 -23.36
N GLU A 254 -7.95 -16.62 -22.24
CA GLU A 254 -7.69 -17.47 -21.07
C GLU A 254 -8.52 -17.00 -19.86
N TYR A 255 -8.75 -17.92 -18.92
CA TYR A 255 -9.31 -17.62 -17.61
C TYR A 255 -8.58 -18.47 -16.55
N PRO A 256 -8.24 -17.94 -15.37
CA PRO A 256 -7.45 -18.69 -14.41
C PRO A 256 -8.34 -19.67 -13.63
N ASP A 257 -7.94 -20.95 -13.59
CA ASP A 257 -8.56 -21.94 -12.70
C ASP A 257 -8.17 -21.73 -11.23
N VAL A 258 -6.95 -21.25 -11.00
CA VAL A 258 -6.36 -21.05 -9.67
C VAL A 258 -5.63 -19.70 -9.63
N VAL A 259 -5.90 -18.91 -8.60
CA VAL A 259 -5.17 -17.67 -8.29
C VAL A 259 -4.39 -17.87 -6.98
N MET A 260 -3.11 -17.54 -6.99
CA MET A 260 -2.21 -17.65 -5.84
C MET A 260 -1.47 -16.32 -5.63
N GLY A 261 -1.23 -15.96 -4.38
CA GLY A 261 -0.44 -14.79 -4.02
C GLY A 261 0.08 -14.92 -2.60
N CYS A 262 1.11 -14.13 -2.26
CA CYS A 262 1.68 -14.16 -0.92
C CYS A 262 0.84 -13.30 0.04
N ALA A 263 0.63 -13.77 1.26
CA ALA A 263 -0.12 -13.04 2.26
C ALA A 263 0.83 -12.52 3.36
N GLY A 264 1.31 -11.28 3.19
CA GLY A 264 1.83 -10.48 4.31
C GLY A 264 0.65 -9.99 5.15
N GLY A 265 0.25 -8.74 4.96
CA GLY A 265 -1.08 -8.26 5.40
C GLY A 265 -2.17 -8.42 4.34
N GLY A 266 -1.96 -9.29 3.34
CA GLY A 266 -2.98 -9.68 2.35
C GLY A 266 -3.25 -8.74 1.17
N SER A 267 -2.77 -7.49 1.18
CA SER A 267 -3.21 -6.47 0.20
C SER A 267 -2.88 -6.77 -1.28
N ASN A 268 -1.77 -7.46 -1.57
CA ASN A 268 -1.43 -7.85 -2.95
C ASN A 268 -2.24 -9.05 -3.45
N PHE A 269 -2.70 -9.90 -2.54
CA PHE A 269 -3.45 -11.10 -2.90
C PHE A 269 -4.93 -10.78 -3.12
N ALA A 270 -5.45 -9.83 -2.33
CA ALA A 270 -6.82 -9.36 -2.47
C ALA A 270 -7.02 -8.39 -3.65
N GLY A 271 -5.97 -7.66 -4.03
CA GLY A 271 -5.99 -6.78 -5.21
C GLY A 271 -5.77 -7.52 -6.50
#